data_AF-A0A957ES72-F1
#
_entry.id   AF-A0A957ES72-F1
#
_cell.length_a   1.000
_cell.length_b   1.000
_cell.length_c   1.000
_cell.angle_alpha   90.00
_cell.angle_beta   90.00
_cell.angle_gamma   90.00
#
_symmetry.space_group_name_H-M   'P 1'
#
loop_
_entity.id
_entity.type
_entity.pdbx_description
1 polymer ?
#
loop_
_entity_poly.entity_id
_entity_poly.type
_entity_poly.pdbx_seq_one_letter_code
_entity_poly.pdbx_strand_id
1 'polypeptide(L)'
;MTTNDVIHTLRHGGLRVRTALWLLPPEQLASLPDSAARLGIHLADVRQPLLNAVAPDQRFLHLTVREFLEALDALCQNPQTSDCLLVVNCDLIIARLNFQERREAWDTLYRGLPHRSHALLIAMPDNADLLLPSEQELTYWRNEGRLVP
;
A
#
# COMPACT_ATOMS: atom_id res chain seq x y z
N MET A 1 3.07 10.01 15.64
CA MET A 1 1.70 9.54 15.34
C MET A 1 1.74 8.02 15.39
N THR A 2 0.82 7.38 16.09
CA THR A 2 0.79 5.91 16.24
C THR A 2 0.05 5.26 15.06
N THR A 3 0.22 3.95 14.88
CA THR A 3 -0.53 3.19 13.87
C THR A 3 -2.04 3.28 14.08
N ASN A 4 -2.50 3.27 15.35
CA ASN A 4 -3.91 3.42 15.68
C ASN A 4 -4.47 4.79 15.26
N ASP A 5 -3.69 5.87 15.44
CA ASP A 5 -4.11 7.22 15.05
C ASP A 5 -4.30 7.33 13.53
N VAL A 6 -3.39 6.72 12.76
CA VAL A 6 -3.49 6.68 11.29
C VAL A 6 -4.68 5.87 10.85
N ILE A 7 -4.90 4.69 11.41
CA ILE A 7 -6.06 3.85 11.06
C ILE A 7 -7.37 4.57 11.41
N HIS A 8 -7.44 5.22 12.57
CA HIS A 8 -8.60 6.01 12.94
C HIS A 8 -8.87 7.13 11.93
N THR A 9 -7.82 7.87 11.54
CA THR A 9 -7.88 8.93 10.51
C THR A 9 -8.31 8.40 9.15
N LEU A 10 -7.77 7.24 8.75
CA LEU A 10 -8.12 6.55 7.52
C LEU A 10 -9.58 6.08 7.52
N ARG A 11 -10.14 5.64 8.65
CA ARG A 11 -11.51 5.12 8.75
C ARG A 11 -12.58 6.20 8.79
N HIS A 12 -12.37 7.27 9.55
CA HIS A 12 -13.44 8.20 9.92
C HIS A 12 -13.52 9.48 9.06
N GLY A 13 -12.98 9.45 7.84
CA GLY A 13 -13.29 10.44 6.80
C GLY A 13 -12.65 11.83 6.96
N GLY A 14 -11.60 11.96 7.78
CA GLY A 14 -10.82 13.21 7.88
C GLY A 14 -9.94 13.49 6.67
N LEU A 15 -9.66 12.48 5.85
CA LEU A 15 -8.81 12.58 4.67
C LEU A 15 -9.61 12.42 3.38
N ARG A 16 -9.36 13.34 2.43
CA ARG A 16 -9.83 13.20 1.04
C ARG A 16 -9.23 11.97 0.37
N VAL A 17 -7.98 11.63 0.72
CA VAL A 17 -7.27 10.45 0.22
C VAL A 17 -6.99 9.49 1.37
N ARG A 18 -7.65 8.33 1.36
CA ARG A 18 -7.57 7.32 2.42
C ARG A 18 -6.45 6.30 2.15
N THR A 19 -5.24 6.79 1.88
CA THR A 19 -4.03 5.96 1.73
C THR A 19 -2.96 6.45 2.68
N ALA A 20 -2.35 5.58 3.46
CA ALA A 20 -1.21 5.90 4.31
C ALA A 20 -0.07 4.91 4.10
N LEU A 21 1.12 5.29 4.57
CA LEU A 21 2.34 4.50 4.54
C LEU A 21 2.73 4.11 5.98
N TRP A 22 3.10 2.86 6.17
CA TRP A 22 3.67 2.35 7.41
C TRP A 22 5.07 1.83 7.12
N LEU A 23 6.07 2.58 7.58
CA LEU A 23 7.46 2.18 7.56
C LEU A 23 7.75 1.28 8.76
N LEU A 24 8.43 0.18 8.52
CA LEU A 24 8.66 -0.86 9.52
C LEU A 24 10.08 -1.39 9.41
N PRO A 25 10.76 -1.67 10.53
CA PRO A 25 11.97 -2.46 10.50
C PRO A 25 11.71 -3.82 9.83
N PRO A 26 12.62 -4.34 9.00
CA PRO A 26 12.41 -5.60 8.26
C PRO A 26 12.00 -6.78 9.14
N GLU A 27 12.51 -6.87 10.36
CA GLU A 27 12.17 -7.91 11.34
C GLU A 27 10.71 -7.89 11.77
N GLN A 28 10.02 -6.74 11.66
CA GLN A 28 8.62 -6.60 12.03
C GLN A 28 7.68 -6.99 10.89
N LEU A 29 8.15 -7.08 9.64
CA LEU A 29 7.32 -7.46 8.50
C LEU A 29 6.69 -8.86 8.67
N ALA A 30 7.41 -9.79 9.30
CA ALA A 30 6.90 -11.13 9.60
C ALA A 30 5.71 -11.13 10.58
N SER A 31 5.57 -10.07 11.39
CA SER A 31 4.51 -9.92 12.39
C SER A 31 3.28 -9.14 11.88
N LEU A 32 3.27 -8.77 10.60
CA LEU A 32 2.16 -8.00 10.01
C LEU A 32 0.80 -8.71 10.07
N PRO A 33 0.69 -10.04 9.92
CA PRO A 33 -0.59 -10.72 10.14
C PRO A 33 -1.14 -10.52 11.54
N ASP A 34 -0.30 -10.66 12.57
CA ASP A 34 -0.70 -10.44 13.97
C ASP A 34 -1.06 -8.97 14.21
N SER A 35 -0.30 -8.05 13.61
CA SER A 35 -0.57 -6.62 13.70
C SER A 35 -1.91 -6.25 13.06
N ALA A 36 -2.22 -6.78 11.86
CA ALA A 36 -3.50 -6.58 11.21
C ALA A 36 -4.66 -7.07 12.08
N ALA A 37 -4.52 -8.27 12.67
CA ALA A 37 -5.53 -8.84 13.57
C ALA A 37 -5.74 -7.98 14.81
N ARG A 38 -4.67 -7.52 15.47
CA ARG A 38 -4.75 -6.62 16.65
C ARG A 38 -5.40 -5.28 16.33
N LEU A 39 -5.13 -4.74 15.15
CA LEU A 39 -5.65 -3.46 14.69
C LEU A 39 -7.07 -3.57 14.10
N GLY A 40 -7.59 -4.80 13.98
CA GLY A 40 -8.90 -5.07 13.40
C GLY A 40 -9.02 -4.62 11.94
N ILE A 41 -7.93 -4.76 11.17
CA ILE A 41 -7.88 -4.45 9.73
C ILE A 41 -7.53 -5.71 8.94
N HIS A 42 -7.87 -5.74 7.67
CA HIS A 42 -7.65 -6.91 6.82
C HIS A 42 -6.25 -6.87 6.20
N LEU A 43 -5.48 -7.95 6.34
CA LEU A 43 -4.21 -8.10 5.66
C LEU A 43 -4.44 -8.50 4.20
N ALA A 44 -3.84 -7.78 3.26
CA ALA A 44 -3.95 -8.05 1.83
C ALA A 44 -2.58 -8.12 1.16
N ASP A 45 -2.33 -9.17 0.37
CA ASP A 45 -1.10 -9.33 -0.41
C ASP A 45 -1.33 -8.82 -1.84
N VAL A 46 -0.64 -7.75 -2.23
CA VAL A 46 -0.80 -7.12 -3.57
C VAL A 46 -0.39 -8.04 -4.71
N ARG A 47 0.37 -9.10 -4.43
CA ARG A 47 0.76 -10.09 -5.44
C ARG A 47 -0.43 -10.97 -5.87
N GLN A 48 -1.45 -11.13 -5.03
CA GLN A 48 -2.55 -12.06 -5.31
C GLN A 48 -3.36 -11.68 -6.56
N PRO A 49 -3.84 -10.43 -6.74
CA PRO A 49 -4.50 -10.03 -7.99
C PRO A 49 -3.62 -10.24 -9.22
N LEU A 50 -2.32 -9.96 -9.10
CA LEU A 50 -1.36 -10.12 -10.18
C LEU A 50 -1.18 -11.58 -10.58
N LEU A 51 -1.01 -12.48 -9.61
CA LEU A 51 -0.85 -13.92 -9.83
C LEU A 51 -2.13 -14.54 -10.42
N ASN A 52 -3.31 -14.10 -9.96
CA ASN A 52 -4.59 -14.58 -10.46
C ASN A 52 -4.88 -14.14 -11.91
N ALA A 53 -4.24 -13.06 -12.37
CA ALA A 53 -4.36 -12.57 -13.75
C ALA A 53 -3.40 -13.29 -14.73
N VAL A 54 -2.45 -14.09 -14.24
CA VAL A 54 -1.51 -14.83 -15.09
C VAL A 54 -2.21 -16.00 -15.76
N ALA A 55 -2.18 -16.05 -17.10
CA ALA A 55 -2.72 -17.20 -17.84
C ALA A 55 -1.90 -18.48 -17.57
N PRO A 56 -2.49 -19.69 -17.64
CA PRO A 56 -1.81 -20.95 -17.32
C PRO A 56 -0.48 -21.18 -18.07
N ASP A 57 -0.35 -20.68 -19.30
CA ASP A 57 0.86 -20.81 -20.13
C ASP A 57 1.79 -19.60 -20.09
N GLN A 58 1.42 -18.55 -19.34
CA GLN A 58 2.17 -17.30 -19.27
C GLN A 58 3.29 -17.42 -18.22
N ARG A 59 4.54 -17.42 -18.69
CA ARG A 59 5.73 -17.56 -17.83
C ARG A 59 6.21 -16.24 -17.21
N PHE A 60 5.83 -15.11 -17.80
CA PHE A 60 6.29 -13.79 -17.37
C PHE A 60 5.11 -12.85 -17.22
N LEU A 61 5.08 -12.14 -16.10
CA LEU A 61 4.18 -11.03 -15.88
C LEU A 61 4.90 -9.74 -16.27
N HIS A 62 4.34 -8.99 -17.20
CA HIS A 62 4.82 -7.64 -17.48
C HIS A 62 4.27 -6.71 -16.38
N LEU A 63 5.14 -6.35 -15.43
CA LEU A 63 4.80 -5.45 -14.34
C LEU A 63 5.12 -4.01 -14.74
N THR A 64 4.08 -3.20 -14.96
CA THR A 64 4.19 -1.74 -15.06
C THR A 64 3.48 -1.09 -13.87
N VAL A 65 3.61 0.23 -13.76
CA VAL A 65 2.85 1.01 -12.77
C VAL A 65 1.35 0.77 -12.87
N ARG A 66 0.82 0.56 -14.07
CA ARG A 66 -0.61 0.31 -14.30
C ARG A 66 -1.05 -1.00 -13.65
N GLU A 67 -0.37 -2.11 -13.90
CA GLU A 67 -0.74 -3.41 -13.31
C GLU A 67 -0.63 -3.36 -11.77
N PHE A 68 0.34 -2.62 -11.23
CA PHE A 68 0.44 -2.40 -9.77
C PHE A 68 -0.78 -1.66 -9.21
N LEU A 69 -1.18 -0.56 -9.84
CA LEU A 69 -2.34 0.24 -9.39
C LEU A 69 -3.66 -0.54 -9.57
N GLU A 70 -3.80 -1.28 -10.67
CA GLU A 70 -4.95 -2.18 -10.91
C GLU A 70 -5.02 -3.29 -9.86
N ALA A 71 -3.88 -3.86 -9.45
CA ALA A 71 -3.86 -4.85 -8.37
C ALA A 71 -4.32 -4.27 -7.04
N LEU A 72 -3.88 -3.06 -6.70
CA LEU A 72 -4.35 -2.37 -5.50
C LEU A 72 -5.85 -2.04 -5.56
N ASP A 73 -6.35 -1.65 -6.72
CA ASP A 73 -7.76 -1.37 -6.91
C ASP A 73 -8.61 -2.66 -6.79
N ALA A 74 -8.14 -3.77 -7.37
CA ALA A 74 -8.79 -5.07 -7.22
C ALA A 74 -8.90 -5.51 -5.75
N LEU A 75 -7.87 -5.27 -4.93
CA LEU A 75 -7.95 -5.50 -3.48
C LEU A 75 -9.02 -4.62 -2.83
N CYS A 76 -9.11 -3.35 -3.24
CA CYS A 76 -10.12 -2.41 -2.74
C CYS A 76 -11.54 -2.76 -3.18
N GLN A 77 -11.75 -3.57 -4.21
CA GLN A 77 -13.10 -3.90 -4.70
C GLN A 77 -13.70 -5.15 -4.04
N ASN A 78 -12.95 -5.88 -3.21
CA ASN A 78 -13.45 -7.09 -2.56
C ASN A 78 -14.47 -6.75 -1.45
N PRO A 79 -15.76 -7.13 -1.59
CA PRO A 79 -16.79 -6.76 -0.63
C PRO A 79 -16.69 -7.49 0.72
N GLN A 80 -15.83 -8.50 0.85
CA GLN A 80 -15.65 -9.28 2.07
C GLN A 80 -14.57 -8.72 3.01
N THR A 81 -13.93 -7.62 2.65
CA THR A 81 -12.84 -7.03 3.45
C THR A 81 -13.32 -5.93 4.38
N SER A 82 -12.59 -5.68 5.48
CA SER A 82 -12.85 -4.53 6.35
C SER A 82 -12.61 -3.21 5.63
N ASP A 83 -13.26 -2.14 6.11
CA ASP A 83 -13.14 -0.73 5.68
C ASP A 83 -11.70 -0.16 5.57
N CYS A 84 -10.69 -0.87 6.07
CA CYS A 84 -9.27 -0.59 5.92
C CYS A 84 -8.46 -1.88 5.64
N LEU A 85 -7.52 -1.81 4.69
CA LEU A 85 -6.61 -2.88 4.29
C LEU A 85 -5.17 -2.55 4.69
N LEU A 86 -4.48 -3.49 5.33
CA LEU A 86 -3.02 -3.51 5.44
C LEU A 86 -2.44 -4.23 4.23
N VAL A 87 -1.86 -3.47 3.30
CA VAL A 87 -1.30 -4.02 2.06
C VAL A 87 0.18 -4.33 2.24
N VAL A 88 0.57 -5.56 1.91
CA VAL A 88 1.96 -6.04 2.01
C VAL A 88 2.54 -6.40 0.64
N ASN A 89 3.87 -6.56 0.60
CA ASN A 89 4.68 -6.91 -0.58
C ASN A 89 4.64 -5.86 -1.70
N CYS A 90 4.28 -4.61 -1.39
CA CYS A 90 4.35 -3.50 -2.34
C CYS A 90 5.79 -3.22 -2.77
N ASP A 91 6.74 -3.33 -1.84
CA ASP A 91 8.18 -3.20 -2.07
C ASP A 91 8.67 -4.13 -3.19
N LEU A 92 8.21 -5.39 -3.21
CA LEU A 92 8.59 -6.36 -4.24
C LEU A 92 8.13 -5.94 -5.64
N ILE A 93 6.93 -5.35 -5.75
CA ILE A 93 6.40 -4.88 -7.03
C ILE A 93 7.09 -3.59 -7.45
N ILE A 94 7.21 -2.63 -6.53
CA ILE A 94 7.85 -1.32 -6.76
C ILE A 94 9.32 -1.49 -7.15
N ALA A 95 10.03 -2.48 -6.61
CA ALA A 95 11.40 -2.80 -6.99
C ALA A 95 11.54 -3.20 -8.48
N ARG A 96 10.49 -3.74 -9.10
CA ARG A 96 10.48 -4.12 -10.53
C ARG A 96 10.18 -2.94 -11.45
N LEU A 97 9.55 -1.89 -10.93
CA LEU A 97 9.27 -0.68 -11.67
C LEU A 97 10.55 0.11 -11.92
N ASN A 98 10.63 0.78 -13.08
CA ASN A 98 11.69 1.74 -13.33
C ASN A 98 11.50 3.02 -12.52
N PHE A 99 12.50 3.91 -12.50
CA PHE A 99 12.46 5.13 -11.68
C PHE A 99 11.24 6.03 -11.95
N GLN A 100 10.85 6.20 -13.22
CA GLN A 100 9.70 7.01 -13.59
C GLN A 100 8.39 6.39 -13.10
N GLU A 101 8.25 5.07 -13.28
CA GLU A 101 7.09 4.31 -12.84
C GLU A 101 6.94 4.31 -11.31
N ARG A 102 8.04 4.24 -10.55
CA ARG A 102 8.00 4.35 -9.08
C ARG A 102 7.46 5.70 -8.63
N ARG A 103 7.94 6.78 -9.26
CA ARG A 103 7.46 8.14 -8.96
C ARG A 103 5.99 8.29 -9.30
N GLU A 104 5.56 7.78 -10.46
CA GLU A 104 4.15 7.78 -10.87
C GLU A 104 3.28 6.98 -9.89
N ALA A 105 3.74 5.81 -9.45
CA ALA A 105 3.06 5.00 -8.45
C ALA A 105 2.85 5.78 -7.15
N TRP A 106 3.91 6.40 -6.62
CA TRP A 106 3.82 7.16 -5.36
C TRP A 106 2.98 8.43 -5.48
N ASP A 107 3.09 9.18 -6.58
CA ASP A 107 2.23 10.36 -6.83
C ASP A 107 0.76 9.94 -6.92
N THR A 108 0.47 8.83 -7.60
CA THR A 108 -0.89 8.30 -7.69
C THR A 108 -1.41 7.84 -6.34
N LEU A 109 -0.61 7.15 -5.53
CA LEU A 109 -1.01 6.72 -4.18
C LEU A 109 -1.20 7.91 -3.24
N TYR A 110 -0.40 8.95 -3.39
CA TYR A 110 -0.54 10.18 -2.63
C TYR A 110 -1.83 10.93 -3.01
N ARG A 111 -2.17 11.01 -4.31
CA ARG A 111 -3.40 11.65 -4.82
C ARG A 111 -4.66 10.79 -4.68
N GLY A 112 -4.50 9.47 -4.54
CA GLY A 112 -5.57 8.48 -4.40
C GLY A 112 -5.85 7.69 -5.70
N LEU A 113 -6.35 6.46 -5.57
CA LEU A 113 -6.93 5.70 -6.70
C LEU A 113 -8.41 6.13 -6.83
N PRO A 114 -8.95 6.13 -8.06
CA PRO A 114 -10.39 6.28 -8.27
C PRO A 114 -11.23 5.20 -7.55
N HIS A 115 -12.50 5.52 -7.27
CA HIS A 115 -13.57 4.57 -6.91
C HIS A 115 -13.35 3.60 -5.74
N ARG A 116 -12.51 3.94 -4.75
CA ARG A 116 -12.25 3.04 -3.61
C ARG A 116 -13.36 3.04 -2.55
N SER A 117 -13.77 1.85 -2.12
CA SER A 117 -14.58 1.63 -0.91
C SER A 117 -13.73 1.48 0.36
N HIS A 118 -12.47 1.05 0.24
CA HIS A 118 -11.59 0.75 1.37
C HIS A 118 -10.41 1.73 1.51
N ALA A 119 -10.03 2.02 2.75
CA ALA A 119 -8.77 2.71 3.05
C ALA A 119 -7.57 1.77 2.91
N LEU A 120 -6.40 2.29 2.53
CA LEU A 120 -5.16 1.53 2.42
C LEU A 120 -4.12 2.00 3.43
N LEU A 121 -3.50 1.05 4.12
CA LEU A 121 -2.26 1.22 4.85
C LEU A 121 -1.19 0.35 4.17
N ILE A 122 -0.23 0.97 3.50
CA ILE A 122 0.81 0.26 2.75
C ILE A 122 1.99 0.02 3.70
N ALA A 123 2.34 -1.25 3.95
CA ALA A 123 3.53 -1.60 4.71
C ALA A 123 4.77 -1.61 3.79
N MET A 124 5.81 -0.91 4.20
CA MET A 124 7.11 -0.89 3.53
C MET A 124 8.25 -1.06 4.56
N PRO A 125 9.33 -1.75 4.21
CA PRO A 125 10.55 -1.72 5.02
C PRO A 125 11.10 -0.29 5.11
N ASP A 126 11.48 0.13 6.31
CA ASP A 126 12.01 1.47 6.60
C ASP A 126 13.40 1.73 6.01
N ASN A 127 14.14 0.67 5.68
CA ASN A 127 15.47 0.73 5.08
C ASN A 127 15.47 0.62 3.55
N ALA A 128 14.30 0.67 2.90
CA ALA A 128 14.18 0.59 1.45
C ALA A 128 14.25 1.96 0.76
N ASP A 129 15.27 2.76 1.08
CA ASP A 129 15.43 4.15 0.64
C ASP A 129 15.25 4.36 -0.87
N LEU A 130 15.68 3.40 -1.69
CA LEU A 130 15.57 3.45 -3.16
C LEU A 130 14.18 3.12 -3.72
N LEU A 131 13.28 2.61 -2.87
CA LEU A 131 11.91 2.23 -3.21
C LEU A 131 10.88 3.19 -2.63
N LEU A 132 11.23 3.87 -1.53
CA LEU A 132 10.35 4.83 -0.85
C LEU A 132 10.15 6.11 -1.68
N PRO A 133 9.08 6.90 -1.39
CA PRO A 133 9.01 8.27 -1.86
C PRO A 133 10.23 9.07 -1.38
N SER A 134 10.57 10.15 -2.09
CA SER A 134 11.63 11.05 -1.66
C SER A 134 11.35 11.63 -0.26
N GLU A 135 12.39 12.07 0.45
CA GLU A 135 12.24 12.71 1.78
C GLU A 135 11.26 13.90 1.78
N GLN A 136 11.26 14.67 0.69
CA GLN A 136 10.31 15.77 0.51
C GLN A 136 8.87 15.25 0.43
N GLU A 137 8.64 14.18 -0.34
CA GLU A 137 7.33 13.53 -0.44
C GLU A 137 6.92 12.93 0.91
N LEU A 138 7.78 12.16 1.57
CA LEU A 138 7.54 11.60 2.91
C LEU A 138 7.17 12.67 3.94
N THR A 139 7.75 13.87 3.82
CA THR A 139 7.36 15.01 4.66
C THR A 139 5.92 15.46 4.41
N TYR A 140 5.44 15.45 3.16
CA TYR A 140 4.03 15.70 2.86
C TYR A 140 3.11 14.62 3.44
N TRP A 141 3.46 13.34 3.28
CA TRP A 141 2.73 12.22 3.90
C TRP A 141 2.65 12.39 5.42
N ARG A 142 3.74 12.79 6.08
CA ARG A 142 3.80 13.03 7.52
C ARG A 142 2.92 14.20 7.96
N ASN A 143 2.98 15.33 7.25
CA ASN A 143 2.22 16.53 7.57
C ASN A 143 0.71 16.33 7.40
N GLU A 144 0.29 15.44 6.50
CA GLU A 144 -1.11 15.04 6.33
C GLU A 144 -1.58 13.93 7.29
N GLY A 145 -0.71 13.45 8.19
CA GLY A 145 -1.08 12.35 9.08
C GLY A 145 -1.24 11.00 8.36
N ARG A 146 -0.47 10.79 7.28
CA ARG A 146 -0.52 9.60 6.42
C ARG A 146 0.79 8.79 6.45
N LEU A 147 1.69 9.06 7.39
CA LEU A 147 2.93 8.32 7.58
C LEU A 147 3.04 7.81 9.02
N VAL A 148 3.19 6.50 9.18
CA VAL A 148 3.59 5.84 10.42
C VAL A 148 5.06 5.43 10.27
N PRO A 149 5.98 5.97 11.10
CA PRO A 149 7.37 5.53 11.14
C PRO A 149 7.56 4.24 11.95
#